data_AF-A0A2N1MX70-F1
#
_entry.id   AF-A0A2N1MX70-F1
#
_cell.length_a   1.000
_cell.length_b   1.000
_cell.length_c   1.000
_cell.angle_alpha   90.00
_cell.angle_beta   90.00
_cell.angle_gamma   90.00
#
_symmetry.space_group_name_H-M   'P 1'
#
loop_
_entity.id
_entity.type
_entity.pdbx_description
1 polymer ?
#
loop_
_entity_poly.entity_id
_entity_poly.type
_entity_poly.pdbx_seq_one_letter_code
_entity_poly.pdbx_strand_id
1 'polypeptide(L)'
;MTSRREKRRQKREKKRVEKKEEEVEEEIKNLNQENNELKVKYNELKLKFVKAEREKEINRKCRDFSDEYEYGNRQEVKKKIELRLDVKNQSAYDAQVTLSNMDFPKDMEYLRNH
;
A
#
# COMPACT_ATOMS: atom_id res chain seq x y z
N MET A 1 40.23 64.69 -32.11
CA MET A 1 40.28 64.96 -30.65
C MET A 1 38.85 65.03 -30.12
N THR A 2 38.44 64.12 -29.21
CA THR A 2 37.09 64.16 -28.61
C THR A 2 36.96 65.31 -27.61
N SER A 3 35.81 65.98 -27.62
CA SER A 3 35.58 67.14 -26.75
C SER A 3 35.58 66.75 -25.26
N ARG A 4 36.00 67.68 -24.39
CA ARG A 4 35.98 67.49 -22.94
C ARG A 4 34.58 67.14 -22.40
N ARG A 5 33.54 67.61 -23.07
CA ARG A 5 32.13 67.33 -22.76
C ARG A 5 31.76 65.88 -23.10
N GLU A 6 32.22 65.39 -24.25
CA GLU A 6 31.95 64.01 -24.68
C GLU A 6 32.63 62.98 -23.77
N LYS A 7 33.88 63.22 -23.37
CA LYS A 7 34.59 62.37 -22.39
C LYS A 7 33.85 62.28 -21.04
N ARG A 8 33.23 63.38 -20.58
CA ARG A 8 32.43 63.39 -19.34
C ARG A 8 31.13 62.59 -19.49
N ARG A 9 30.49 62.65 -20.66
CA ARG A 9 29.28 61.86 -20.97
C ARG A 9 29.62 60.36 -20.97
N GLN A 10 30.67 59.96 -21.70
CA GLN A 10 31.13 58.58 -21.77
C GLN A 10 31.47 58.00 -20.39
N LYS A 11 32.12 58.79 -19.52
CA LYS A 11 32.42 58.36 -18.13
C LYS A 11 31.14 58.10 -17.30
N ARG A 12 30.09 58.91 -17.47
CA ARG A 12 28.80 58.71 -16.77
C ARG A 12 28.06 57.49 -17.30
N GLU A 13 28.11 57.29 -18.62
CA GLU A 13 27.49 56.13 -19.28
C GLU A 13 28.15 54.84 -18.80
N LYS A 14 29.50 54.79 -18.81
CA LYS A 14 30.27 53.64 -18.33
C LYS A 14 29.90 53.26 -16.89
N LYS A 15 29.82 54.24 -15.99
CA LYS A 15 29.43 54.00 -14.58
C LYS A 15 27.99 53.50 -14.42
N ARG A 16 27.07 53.90 -15.31
CA ARG A 16 25.69 53.38 -15.31
C ARG A 16 25.62 51.94 -15.81
N VAL A 17 26.45 51.60 -16.80
CA VAL A 17 26.56 50.23 -17.32
C VAL A 17 27.17 49.31 -16.27
N GLU A 18 28.30 49.70 -15.66
CA GLU A 18 28.96 48.91 -14.59
C GLU A 18 27.98 48.58 -13.44
N LYS A 19 27.19 49.57 -12.98
CA LYS A 19 26.19 49.33 -11.93
C LYS A 19 25.10 48.34 -12.36
N LYS A 20 24.68 48.35 -13.63
CA LYS A 20 23.68 47.40 -14.14
C LYS A 20 24.28 46.01 -14.31
N GLU A 21 25.54 45.92 -14.71
CA GLU A 21 26.25 44.64 -14.81
C GLU A 21 26.38 43.99 -13.43
N GLU A 22 26.73 44.76 -12.39
CA GLU A 22 26.75 44.28 -10.99
C GLU A 22 25.37 43.76 -10.53
N GLU A 23 24.30 44.52 -10.80
CA GLU A 23 22.92 44.11 -10.44
C GLU A 23 22.52 42.80 -11.15
N VAL A 24 22.88 42.65 -12.43
CA VAL A 24 22.59 41.43 -13.20
C VAL A 24 23.42 40.24 -12.70
N GLU A 25 24.68 40.43 -12.34
CA GLU A 25 25.52 39.37 -11.79
C GLU A 25 24.99 38.84 -10.46
N GLU A 26 24.50 39.73 -9.58
CA GLU A 26 23.84 39.31 -8.34
C GLU A 26 22.55 38.53 -8.60
N GLU A 27 21.73 38.98 -9.55
CA GLU A 27 20.50 38.28 -9.92
C GLU A 27 20.78 36.88 -10.48
N ILE A 28 21.78 36.73 -11.35
CA ILE A 28 22.23 35.43 -11.88
C ILE A 28 22.67 34.51 -10.73
N LYS A 29 23.41 35.05 -9.75
CA LYS A 29 23.88 34.27 -8.60
C LYS A 29 22.71 33.79 -7.74
N ASN A 30 21.74 34.65 -7.48
CA ASN A 30 20.54 34.31 -6.70
C ASN A 30 19.69 33.25 -7.43
N LEU A 31 19.45 33.42 -8.73
CA LEU A 31 18.70 32.46 -9.55
C LEU A 31 19.40 31.10 -9.61
N ASN A 32 20.73 31.07 -9.69
CA ASN A 32 21.49 29.82 -9.65
C ASN A 32 21.36 29.11 -8.31
N GLN A 33 21.37 29.86 -7.20
CA GLN A 33 21.15 29.29 -5.88
C GLN A 33 19.74 28.69 -5.76
N GLU A 34 18.71 29.45 -6.17
CA GLU A 34 17.32 28.99 -6.13
C GLU A 34 17.11 27.74 -7.00
N ASN A 35 17.68 27.71 -8.21
CA ASN A 35 17.63 26.53 -9.08
C ASN A 35 18.26 25.28 -8.44
N ASN A 36 19.39 25.45 -7.75
CA ASN A 36 20.04 24.34 -7.05
C ASN A 36 19.17 23.82 -5.89
N GLU A 37 18.57 24.71 -5.11
CA GLU A 37 17.64 24.34 -4.04
C GLU A 37 16.40 23.62 -4.56
N LEU A 38 15.81 24.10 -5.66
CA LEU A 38 14.67 23.47 -6.32
C LEU A 38 15.02 22.06 -6.83
N LYS A 39 16.22 21.88 -7.39
CA LYS A 39 16.70 20.57 -7.84
C LYS A 39 16.82 19.57 -6.70
N VAL A 40 17.30 20.01 -5.53
CA VAL A 40 17.36 19.17 -4.32
C VAL A 40 15.95 18.80 -3.85
N LYS A 41 15.05 19.78 -3.70
CA LYS A 41 13.65 19.57 -3.28
C LYS A 41 12.92 18.61 -4.23
N TYR A 42 13.13 18.75 -5.54
CA TYR A 42 12.56 17.85 -6.53
C TYR A 42 13.02 16.40 -6.34
N ASN A 43 14.32 16.19 -6.13
CA ASN A 43 14.87 14.85 -5.90
C ASN A 43 14.34 14.22 -4.60
N GLU A 44 14.22 15.00 -3.53
CA GLU A 44 13.62 14.54 -2.28
C GLU A 44 12.16 14.12 -2.46
N LEU A 45 11.37 14.91 -3.18
CA LEU A 45 9.97 14.60 -3.45
C LEU A 45 9.84 13.34 -4.31
N LYS A 46 10.68 13.20 -5.33
CA LYS A 46 10.75 12.00 -6.17
C LYS A 46 11.03 10.75 -5.34
N LEU A 47 11.97 10.82 -4.39
CA LEU A 47 12.27 9.71 -3.49
C LEU A 47 11.09 9.38 -2.56
N LYS A 48 10.41 10.39 -2.00
CA LYS A 48 9.21 10.18 -1.16
C LYS A 48 8.10 9.49 -1.95
N PHE A 49 7.87 9.92 -3.20
CA PHE A 49 6.87 9.30 -4.08
C PHE A 49 7.17 7.82 -4.34
N VAL A 50 8.41 7.48 -4.69
CA VAL A 50 8.82 6.08 -4.92
C VAL A 50 8.64 5.22 -3.67
N LYS A 51 8.99 5.75 -2.49
CA LYS A 51 8.77 5.03 -1.22
C LYS A 51 7.28 4.79 -0.94
N ALA A 52 6.44 5.81 -1.13
CA ALA A 52 5.01 5.70 -0.90
C ALA A 52 4.34 4.69 -1.86
N GLU A 53 4.72 4.67 -3.14
CA GLU A 53 4.21 3.68 -4.09
C GLU A 53 4.63 2.25 -3.71
N ARG A 54 5.89 2.07 -3.27
CA ARG A 54 6.37 0.76 -2.80
C ARG A 54 5.63 0.29 -1.54
N GLU A 55 5.34 1.21 -0.62
CA GLU A 55 4.60 0.91 0.61
C GLU A 55 3.15 0.50 0.31
N LYS A 56 2.46 1.18 -0.61
CA LYS A 56 1.13 0.77 -1.07
C LYS A 56 1.13 -0.64 -1.65
N GLU A 57 2.12 -0.96 -2.48
CA GLU A 57 2.27 -2.28 -3.09
C GLU A 57 2.52 -3.38 -2.04
N ILE A 58 3.36 -3.10 -1.04
CA ILE A 58 3.58 -4.03 0.08
C ILE A 58 2.29 -4.24 0.87
N ASN A 59 1.59 -3.16 1.22
CA ASN A 59 0.34 -3.24 1.97
C ASN A 59 -0.73 -4.04 1.22
N ARG A 60 -0.80 -3.88 -0.11
CA ARG A 60 -1.67 -4.69 -0.97
C ARG A 60 -1.33 -6.17 -0.87
N LYS A 61 -0.06 -6.53 -1.05
CA LYS A 61 0.40 -7.93 -0.95
C LYS A 61 0.16 -8.54 0.42
N CYS A 62 0.36 -7.78 1.49
CA CYS A 62 0.09 -8.25 2.85
C CYS A 62 -1.40 -8.54 3.05
N ARG A 63 -2.29 -7.70 2.48
CA ARG A 63 -3.73 -7.94 2.51
C ARG A 63 -4.12 -9.20 1.75
N ASP A 64 -3.65 -9.34 0.51
CA ASP A 64 -3.94 -10.50 -0.33
C ASP A 64 -3.48 -11.80 0.37
N PHE A 65 -2.29 -11.79 0.98
CA PHE A 65 -1.77 -12.94 1.73
C PHE A 65 -2.62 -13.26 2.98
N SER A 66 -3.09 -12.25 3.70
CA SER A 66 -3.96 -12.43 4.87
C SER A 66 -5.30 -13.05 4.46
N ASP A 67 -5.90 -12.55 3.38
CA ASP A 67 -7.19 -13.03 2.86
C ASP A 67 -7.07 -14.51 2.41
N GLU A 68 -5.97 -14.88 1.73
CA GLU A 68 -5.67 -16.27 1.35
C GLU A 68 -5.52 -17.18 2.57
N TYR A 69 -4.79 -16.73 3.59
CA TYR A 69 -4.58 -17.49 4.83
C TYR A 69 -5.91 -17.73 5.58
N GLU A 70 -6.72 -16.69 5.74
CA GLU A 70 -8.04 -16.80 6.39
C GLU A 70 -8.98 -17.71 5.59
N TYR A 71 -9.00 -17.59 4.27
CA TYR A 71 -9.80 -18.44 3.40
C TYR A 71 -9.39 -19.91 3.53
N GLY A 72 -8.09 -20.21 3.48
CA GLY A 72 -7.56 -21.56 3.65
C GLY A 72 -7.98 -22.17 4.99
N ASN A 73 -7.79 -21.44 6.08
CA ASN A 73 -8.22 -21.87 7.42
C ASN A 73 -9.73 -22.14 7.49
N ARG A 74 -10.56 -21.27 6.89
CA ARG A 74 -12.01 -21.45 6.84
C ARG A 74 -12.40 -22.76 6.13
N GLN A 75 -11.73 -23.07 5.02
CA GLN A 75 -11.99 -24.32 4.28
C GLN A 75 -11.59 -25.56 5.08
N GLU A 76 -10.46 -25.52 5.80
CA GLU A 76 -10.06 -26.62 6.68
C GLU A 76 -11.06 -26.86 7.82
N VAL A 77 -11.51 -25.78 8.48
CA VAL A 77 -12.51 -25.87 9.55
C VAL A 77 -13.81 -26.45 9.01
N LYS A 78 -14.26 -25.98 7.84
CA LYS A 78 -15.47 -26.49 7.17
C LYS A 78 -15.37 -28.00 6.93
N LYS A 79 -14.27 -28.47 6.33
CA LYS A 79 -14.02 -29.91 6.10
C LYS A 79 -14.03 -30.72 7.39
N LYS A 80 -13.42 -30.21 8.46
CA LYS A 80 -13.40 -30.89 9.78
C LYS A 80 -14.81 -31.00 10.38
N ILE A 81 -15.67 -30.00 10.19
CA ILE A 81 -17.06 -30.02 10.65
C ILE A 81 -17.88 -31.02 9.84
N GLU A 82 -17.79 -30.98 8.52
CA GLU A 82 -18.47 -31.92 7.61
C GLU A 82 -18.11 -33.36 7.96
N LEU A 83 -16.82 -33.68 8.09
CA LEU A 83 -16.36 -35.01 8.48
C LEU A 83 -16.94 -35.48 9.83
N ARG A 84 -17.00 -34.58 10.83
CA ARG A 84 -17.58 -34.92 12.14
C ARG A 84 -19.08 -35.17 12.07
N LEU A 85 -19.79 -34.45 11.21
CA LEU A 85 -21.23 -34.64 10.99
C LEU A 85 -21.47 -35.98 10.30
N ASP A 86 -20.68 -36.31 9.27
CA ASP A 86 -20.80 -37.59 8.55
C ASP A 86 -20.56 -38.78 9.49
N VAL A 87 -19.53 -38.71 10.33
CA VAL A 87 -19.25 -39.76 11.34
C VAL A 87 -20.43 -39.92 12.32
N LYS A 88 -21.02 -38.80 12.79
CA LYS A 88 -22.18 -38.85 13.68
C LYS A 88 -23.41 -39.42 13.00
N ASN A 89 -23.68 -39.03 11.77
CA ASN A 89 -24.80 -39.53 10.99
C ASN A 89 -24.67 -41.02 10.73
N GLN A 90 -23.48 -41.50 10.37
CA GLN A 90 -23.21 -42.93 10.21
C GLN A 90 -23.43 -43.69 11.52
N SER A 91 -22.89 -43.18 12.63
CA SER A 91 -23.08 -43.81 13.95
C SER A 91 -24.55 -43.86 14.37
N ALA A 92 -25.33 -42.83 14.07
CA ALA A 92 -26.77 -42.81 14.34
C ALA A 92 -27.52 -43.84 13.47
N TYR A 93 -27.15 -43.93 12.19
CA TYR A 93 -27.70 -44.93 11.27
C TYR A 93 -27.39 -46.36 11.73
N ASP A 94 -26.15 -46.65 12.10
CA ASP A 94 -25.74 -47.97 12.58
C ASP A 94 -26.48 -48.36 13.87
N ALA A 95 -26.70 -47.40 14.78
CA ALA A 95 -27.50 -47.61 15.98
C ALA A 95 -28.96 -47.93 15.64
N GLN A 96 -29.57 -47.21 14.69
CA GLN A 96 -30.94 -47.45 14.24
C GLN A 96 -31.09 -48.84 13.60
N VAL A 97 -30.14 -49.26 12.76
CA VAL A 97 -30.11 -50.60 12.17
C VAL A 97 -30.02 -51.66 13.26
N THR A 98 -29.15 -51.45 14.25
CA THR A 98 -28.98 -52.38 15.37
C THR A 98 -30.25 -52.52 16.19
N LEU A 99 -30.92 -51.40 16.55
CA LEU A 99 -32.19 -51.40 17.27
C LEU A 99 -33.30 -52.09 16.45
N SER A 100 -33.35 -51.86 15.15
CA SER A 100 -34.37 -52.47 14.26
C SER A 100 -34.25 -53.99 14.20
N ASN A 101 -33.03 -54.52 14.34
CA ASN A 101 -32.73 -55.95 14.26
C ASN A 101 -32.78 -56.67 15.62
N MET A 102 -33.02 -55.97 16.74
CA MET A 102 -33.17 -56.59 18.06
C MET A 102 -34.59 -57.10 18.29
N ASP A 103 -34.72 -58.32 18.79
CA ASP A 103 -35.98 -58.86 19.30
C ASP A 103 -36.24 -58.34 20.72
N PHE A 104 -37.09 -57.32 20.82
CA PHE A 104 -37.47 -56.74 22.10
C PHE A 104 -38.59 -57.55 22.77
N PRO A 105 -38.54 -57.74 24.10
CA PRO A 105 -39.69 -58.14 24.89
C PRO A 105 -40.89 -57.19 24.67
N LYS A 106 -42.12 -57.71 24.77
CA LYS A 106 -43.37 -56.97 24.47
C LYS A 106 -43.53 -55.63 25.20
N ASP A 107 -43.01 -55.52 26.41
CA ASP A 107 -43.05 -54.31 27.23
C ASP A 107 -42.05 -53.25 26.79
N MET A 108 -41.10 -53.58 25.90
CA MET A 108 -40.03 -52.69 25.42
C MET A 108 -40.10 -52.39 23.91
N GLU A 109 -41.14 -52.87 23.20
CA GLU A 109 -41.33 -52.63 21.76
C GLU A 109 -41.39 -51.14 21.37
N TYR A 110 -41.75 -50.26 22.32
CA TYR A 110 -41.81 -48.81 22.10
C TYR A 110 -40.45 -48.18 21.73
N LEU A 111 -39.33 -48.88 21.99
CA LEU A 111 -37.98 -48.44 21.63
C LEU A 111 -37.65 -48.60 20.13
N ARG A 112 -38.51 -49.26 19.34
CA ARG A 112 -38.27 -49.54 17.92
C ARG A 112 -38.68 -48.39 16.97
N ASN A 113 -39.51 -47.43 17.41
CA ASN A 113 -40.16 -46.41 16.57
C ASN A 113 -39.73 -44.96 16.83
N HIS A 114 -38.64 -44.74 17.58
CA HIS A 114 -38.01 -43.43 17.79
C HIS A 114 -36.58 -43.45 17.27
#